data_AF-A0A2S9FIS5-F1
#
_entry.id   AF-A0A2S9FIS5-F1
#
_cell.length_a   1.000
_cell.length_b   1.000
_cell.length_c   1.000
_cell.angle_alpha   90.00
_cell.angle_beta   90.00
_cell.angle_gamma   90.00
#
_symmetry.space_group_name_H-M   'P 1'
#
loop_
_entity.id
_entity.type
_entity.pdbx_description
1 polymer ?
#
loop_
_entity_poly.entity_id
_entity_poly.type
_entity_poly.pdbx_seq_one_letter_code
_entity_poly.pdbx_strand_id
1 'polypeptide(L)'
;AGIPVIHIQHDDGPGSLYDIEGESGAIVDRVAPRDGEPVVVKHYPNSFVQTELDAQLKALDASNLVLAGFMTHMCVNSTARGAFNLGYAPTVVAAATATRALPGLAGQDPVPAQAMQAASLAAVADLFAVVVPGAGDIPD
;
A
#
# COMPACT_ATOMS: atom_id res chain seq x y z
N ALA A 1 15.76 -5.43 -13.07
CA ALA A 1 15.00 -4.82 -14.19
C ALA A 1 14.05 -5.89 -14.73
N GLY A 2 12.79 -5.54 -15.03
CA GLY A 2 11.77 -6.51 -15.48
C GLY A 2 10.84 -7.05 -14.39
N ILE A 3 10.82 -6.45 -13.19
CA ILE A 3 9.82 -6.77 -12.17
C ILE A 3 8.50 -6.11 -12.58
N PRO A 4 7.38 -6.85 -12.70
CA PRO A 4 6.08 -6.27 -13.02
C PRO A 4 5.64 -5.24 -11.96
N VAL A 5 5.05 -4.13 -12.41
CA VAL A 5 4.51 -3.08 -11.54
C VAL A 5 3.00 -3.04 -11.72
N ILE A 6 2.25 -3.09 -10.62
CA ILE A 6 0.79 -2.88 -10.59
C ILE A 6 0.53 -1.65 -9.74
N HIS A 7 -0.18 -0.68 -10.30
CA HIS A 7 -0.56 0.55 -9.61
C HIS A 7 -1.89 0.37 -8.90
N ILE A 8 -1.99 0.85 -7.67
CA ILE A 8 -3.22 0.79 -6.89
C ILE A 8 -3.77 2.21 -6.74
N GLN A 9 -5.01 2.42 -7.17
CA GLN A 9 -5.70 3.69 -7.04
C GLN A 9 -6.95 3.51 -6.17
N HIS A 10 -7.15 4.39 -5.19
CA HIS A 10 -8.34 4.34 -4.34
C HIS A 10 -9.41 5.26 -4.91
N ASP A 11 -10.64 4.76 -5.01
CA ASP A 11 -11.80 5.53 -5.40
C ASP A 11 -12.89 5.44 -4.33
N ASP A 12 -13.38 6.59 -3.88
CA ASP A 12 -14.50 6.74 -2.93
C ASP A 12 -15.70 7.45 -3.59
N GLY A 13 -15.69 7.52 -4.93
CA GLY A 13 -16.77 8.02 -5.77
C GLY A 13 -16.75 9.53 -6.03
N PRO A 14 -17.68 10.01 -6.88
CA PRO A 14 -17.69 11.39 -7.37
C PRO A 14 -17.77 12.44 -6.24
N GLY A 15 -16.91 13.45 -6.30
CA GLY A 15 -16.84 14.55 -5.34
C GLY A 15 -16.21 14.20 -3.98
N SER A 16 -15.75 12.96 -3.78
CA SER A 16 -14.98 12.58 -2.60
C SER A 16 -13.54 13.11 -2.67
N LEU A 17 -12.80 13.02 -1.56
CA LEU A 17 -11.35 13.34 -1.57
C LEU A 17 -10.54 12.37 -2.44
N TYR A 18 -11.10 11.22 -2.80
CA TYR A 18 -10.47 10.18 -3.61
C TYR A 18 -11.21 9.97 -4.93
N ASP A 19 -11.98 10.95 -5.40
CA ASP A 19 -12.60 10.91 -6.72
C ASP A 19 -11.51 10.84 -7.80
N ILE A 20 -11.44 9.72 -8.51
CA ILE A 20 -10.41 9.46 -9.53
C ILE A 20 -10.63 10.24 -10.82
N GLU A 21 -11.81 10.82 -11.03
CA GLU A 21 -12.05 11.76 -12.12
C GLU A 21 -11.51 13.17 -11.79
N GLY A 22 -11.24 13.43 -10.51
CA GLY A 22 -10.65 14.66 -10.00
C GLY A 22 -9.14 14.59 -9.76
N GLU A 23 -8.51 15.75 -9.59
CA GLU A 23 -7.07 15.87 -9.31
C GLU A 23 -6.66 15.13 -8.02
N SER A 24 -7.50 15.14 -6.99
CA SER A 24 -7.17 14.56 -5.68
C SER A 24 -7.15 13.03 -5.67
N GLY A 25 -7.92 12.37 -6.54
CA GLY A 25 -7.90 10.92 -6.70
C GLY A 25 -6.93 10.44 -7.78
N ALA A 26 -6.38 11.33 -8.60
CA ALA A 26 -5.44 10.98 -9.67
C ALA A 26 -4.10 10.44 -9.13
N ILE A 27 -3.49 9.50 -9.87
CA ILE A 27 -2.11 9.09 -9.61
C ILE A 27 -1.19 10.26 -9.98
N VAL A 28 -0.32 10.66 -9.05
CA VAL A 28 0.60 11.78 -9.27
C VAL A 28 1.62 11.47 -10.37
N ASP A 29 1.89 12.45 -11.24
CA ASP A 29 2.73 12.31 -12.45
C ASP A 29 4.09 11.63 -12.21
N ARG A 30 4.70 11.87 -11.05
CA ARG A 30 6.01 11.31 -10.68
C ARG A 30 6.02 9.77 -10.69
N VAL A 31 4.88 9.14 -10.43
CA VAL A 31 4.70 7.69 -10.38
C VAL A 31 3.62 7.20 -11.33
N ALA A 32 3.30 7.99 -12.37
CA ALA A 32 2.33 7.60 -13.38
C ALA A 32 2.71 6.25 -14.02
N PRO A 33 1.72 5.37 -14.30
CA PRO A 33 1.96 4.10 -14.98
C PRO A 33 2.70 4.26 -16.30
N ARG A 34 3.60 3.33 -16.60
CA ARG A 34 4.41 3.31 -17.84
C ARG A 34 4.14 2.05 -18.64
N ASP A 35 4.36 2.10 -19.95
CA ASP A 35 4.44 0.91 -20.81
C ASP A 35 3.29 -0.10 -20.66
N GLY A 36 2.06 0.38 -20.37
CA GLY A 36 0.89 -0.47 -20.17
C GLY A 36 0.81 -1.17 -18.81
N GLU A 37 1.62 -0.75 -17.82
CA GLU A 37 1.51 -1.18 -16.43
C GLU A 37 0.05 -1.07 -15.94
N PRO A 38 -0.53 -2.15 -15.38
CA PRO A 38 -1.93 -2.16 -15.00
C PRO A 38 -2.19 -1.24 -13.80
N VAL A 39 -3.39 -0.66 -13.80
CA VAL A 39 -3.96 0.06 -12.66
C VAL A 39 -5.13 -0.74 -12.10
N VAL A 40 -5.12 -1.02 -10.81
CA VAL A 40 -6.23 -1.62 -10.07
C VAL A 40 -6.88 -0.55 -9.21
N VAL A 41 -8.16 -0.27 -9.49
CA VAL A 41 -8.99 0.61 -8.66
C VAL A 41 -9.56 -0.19 -7.49
N LYS A 42 -9.53 0.37 -6.29
CA LYS A 42 -10.04 -0.25 -5.07
C LYS A 42 -10.97 0.68 -4.28
N HIS A 43 -11.93 0.09 -3.59
CA HIS A 43 -12.87 0.80 -2.72
C HIS A 43 -12.67 0.50 -1.22
N TYR A 44 -11.68 -0.33 -0.88
CA TYR A 44 -11.34 -0.69 0.51
C TYR A 44 -9.85 -0.46 0.80
N PRO A 45 -9.43 -0.40 2.08
CA PRO A 45 -8.00 -0.31 2.42
C PRO A 45 -7.19 -1.50 1.93
N ASN A 46 -7.73 -2.71 2.03
CA ASN A 46 -7.10 -3.91 1.49
C ASN A 46 -7.33 -3.97 -0.04
N SER A 47 -6.24 -3.89 -0.80
CA SER A 47 -6.27 -3.84 -2.27
C SER A 47 -6.77 -5.11 -2.95
N PHE A 48 -6.91 -6.23 -2.21
CA PHE A 48 -7.46 -7.48 -2.72
C PHE A 48 -8.99 -7.56 -2.60
N VAL A 49 -9.63 -6.72 -1.79
CA VAL A 49 -11.07 -6.82 -1.53
C VAL A 49 -11.85 -6.23 -2.70
N GLN A 50 -12.59 -7.09 -3.40
CA GLN A 50 -13.43 -6.72 -4.54
C GLN A 50 -12.64 -6.06 -5.68
N THR A 51 -11.46 -6.60 -5.98
CA THR A 51 -10.62 -6.17 -7.10
C THR A 51 -10.07 -7.37 -7.85
N GLU A 52 -9.46 -7.12 -9.01
CA GLU A 52 -8.79 -8.14 -9.81
C GLU A 52 -7.31 -8.36 -9.41
N LEU A 53 -6.84 -7.78 -8.30
CA LEU A 53 -5.42 -7.81 -7.93
C LEU A 53 -4.89 -9.24 -7.75
N ASP A 54 -5.63 -10.11 -7.06
CA ASP A 54 -5.21 -11.51 -6.85
C ASP A 54 -5.12 -12.28 -8.18
N ALA A 55 -6.10 -12.08 -9.06
CA ALA A 55 -6.11 -12.72 -10.38
C ALA A 55 -4.93 -12.26 -11.25
N GLN A 56 -4.61 -10.95 -11.22
CA GLN A 56 -3.46 -10.41 -11.96
C GLN A 56 -2.13 -10.92 -11.41
N LEU A 57 -1.95 -10.96 -10.09
CA LEU A 57 -0.73 -11.49 -9.48
C LEU A 57 -0.53 -12.98 -9.78
N LYS A 58 -1.60 -13.78 -9.75
CA LYS A 58 -1.56 -15.19 -10.16
C LYS A 58 -1.20 -15.37 -11.63
N ALA A 59 -1.71 -14.51 -12.53
CA ALA A 59 -1.36 -14.55 -13.94
C ALA A 59 0.13 -14.24 -14.20
N LEU A 60 0.78 -13.54 -13.27
CA LEU A 60 2.21 -13.23 -13.29
C LEU A 60 3.07 -14.28 -12.58
N ASP A 61 2.46 -15.35 -12.05
CA ASP A 61 3.11 -16.34 -11.17
C ASP A 61 3.85 -15.68 -9.98
N ALA A 62 3.28 -14.58 -9.48
CA ALA A 62 3.88 -13.80 -8.41
C ALA A 62 3.64 -14.48 -7.05
N SER A 63 4.71 -14.63 -6.26
CA SER A 63 4.65 -15.08 -4.87
C SER A 63 5.22 -14.05 -3.91
N ASN A 64 6.24 -13.30 -4.33
CA ASN A 64 6.84 -12.20 -3.58
C ASN A 64 6.27 -10.85 -4.04
N LEU A 65 5.89 -9.99 -3.10
CA LEU A 65 5.32 -8.67 -3.39
C LEU A 65 6.15 -7.57 -2.74
N VAL A 66 6.53 -6.54 -3.49
CA VAL A 66 7.13 -5.32 -2.93
C VAL A 66 6.06 -4.25 -2.80
N LEU A 67 5.85 -3.75 -1.58
CA LEU A 67 4.82 -2.78 -1.25
C LEU A 67 5.43 -1.41 -0.94
N ALA A 68 4.90 -0.39 -1.60
CA ALA A 68 5.21 1.02 -1.40
C ALA A 68 3.92 1.85 -1.53
N GLY A 69 3.96 3.11 -1.08
CA GLY A 69 2.83 4.05 -1.19
C GLY A 69 2.20 4.41 0.16
N PHE A 70 0.91 4.73 0.13
CA PHE A 70 0.23 5.37 1.26
C PHE A 70 -1.15 4.77 1.56
N MET A 71 -1.61 4.81 2.82
CA MET A 71 -0.85 5.17 4.02
C MET A 71 -0.29 3.92 4.70
N THR A 72 0.86 4.05 5.33
CA THR A 72 1.54 2.95 6.06
C THR A 72 0.59 2.25 7.04
N HIS A 73 -0.11 3.01 7.87
CA HIS A 73 -1.00 2.46 8.90
C HIS A 73 -2.32 1.88 8.38
N MET A 74 -2.68 2.15 7.11
CA MET A 74 -3.99 1.87 6.57
C MET A 74 -3.91 0.98 5.33
N CYS A 75 -3.83 1.55 4.13
CA CYS A 75 -3.86 0.79 2.87
C CYS A 75 -2.67 -0.17 2.75
N VAL A 76 -1.46 0.28 3.09
CA VAL A 76 -0.25 -0.55 3.00
C VAL A 76 -0.33 -1.72 3.99
N ASN A 77 -0.62 -1.44 5.27
CA ASN A 77 -0.78 -2.48 6.30
C ASN A 77 -1.91 -3.46 5.95
N SER A 78 -3.07 -2.95 5.54
CA SER A 78 -4.24 -3.76 5.18
C SER A 78 -3.95 -4.67 3.98
N THR A 79 -3.23 -4.16 2.97
CA THR A 79 -2.83 -4.93 1.80
C THR A 79 -1.74 -5.95 2.14
N ALA A 80 -0.77 -5.62 3.00
CA ALA A 80 0.24 -6.57 3.47
C ALA A 80 -0.39 -7.75 4.22
N ARG A 81 -1.36 -7.48 5.09
CA ARG A 81 -2.13 -8.53 5.78
C ARG A 81 -2.95 -9.37 4.80
N GLY A 82 -3.59 -8.72 3.82
CA GLY A 82 -4.34 -9.40 2.75
C GLY A 82 -3.46 -10.34 1.93
N ALA A 83 -2.27 -9.85 1.53
CA ALA A 83 -1.27 -10.61 0.81
C ALA A 83 -0.83 -11.86 1.60
N PHE A 84 -0.45 -11.68 2.86
CA PHE A 84 -0.09 -12.78 3.76
C PHE A 84 -1.19 -13.83 3.86
N ASN A 85 -2.44 -13.42 4.06
CA ASN A 85 -3.58 -14.33 4.19
C ASN A 85 -3.86 -15.11 2.90
N LEU A 86 -3.48 -14.58 1.74
CA LEU A 86 -3.62 -15.22 0.43
C LEU A 86 -2.39 -16.08 0.06
N GLY A 87 -1.36 -16.13 0.92
CA GLY A 87 -0.16 -16.94 0.73
C GLY A 87 0.99 -16.25 -0.01
N TYR A 88 0.90 -14.94 -0.23
CA TYR A 88 2.02 -14.15 -0.76
C TYR A 88 3.04 -13.82 0.34
N ALA A 89 4.27 -13.52 -0.06
CA ALA A 89 5.35 -13.04 0.80
C ALA A 89 5.59 -11.53 0.54
N PRO A 90 4.89 -10.64 1.26
CA PRO A 90 5.08 -9.20 1.06
C PRO A 90 6.36 -8.69 1.75
N THR A 91 6.97 -7.70 1.12
CA THR A 91 8.05 -6.87 1.64
C THR A 91 7.62 -5.41 1.57
N VAL A 92 7.62 -4.70 2.69
CA VAL A 92 7.31 -3.25 2.74
C VAL A 92 8.60 -2.46 2.77
N VAL A 93 8.74 -1.50 1.85
CA VAL A 93 9.91 -0.61 1.79
C VAL A 93 9.64 0.65 2.60
N ALA A 94 10.19 0.73 3.82
CA ALA A 94 9.87 1.77 4.80
C ALA A 94 10.05 3.20 4.24
N ALA A 95 11.18 3.47 3.58
CA ALA A 95 11.47 4.78 2.98
C ALA A 95 10.54 5.15 1.80
N ALA A 96 9.79 4.19 1.25
CA ALA A 96 8.81 4.39 0.19
C ALA A 96 7.36 4.38 0.69
N THR A 97 7.16 4.56 2.01
CA THR A 97 5.84 4.67 2.63
C THR A 97 5.75 5.92 3.50
N ALA A 98 4.55 6.41 3.75
CA ALA A 98 4.32 7.44 4.75
C ALA A 98 2.92 7.37 5.36
N THR A 99 2.76 8.10 6.46
CA THR A 99 1.52 8.27 7.18
C THR A 99 1.40 9.70 7.69
N ARG A 100 0.27 10.01 8.35
CA ARG A 100 0.01 11.28 9.02
C ARG A 100 -0.23 11.08 10.52
N ALA A 101 -0.27 12.18 11.27
CA ALA A 101 -0.71 12.15 12.66
C ALA A 101 -2.20 11.79 12.74
N LEU A 102 -2.58 11.03 13.75
CA LEU A 102 -3.98 10.63 13.99
C LEU A 102 -4.49 11.23 15.30
N PRO A 103 -5.79 11.58 15.38
CA PRO A 103 -6.38 12.01 16.63
C PRO A 103 -6.25 10.90 17.69
N GLY A 104 -5.97 11.30 18.93
CA GLY A 104 -6.04 10.41 20.08
C GLY A 104 -7.50 10.10 20.44
N LEU A 105 -7.71 9.14 21.34
CA LEU A 105 -9.01 8.97 21.98
C LEU A 105 -9.36 10.20 22.84
N ALA A 106 -10.61 10.32 23.26
CA ALA A 106 -11.07 11.46 24.06
C ALA A 106 -10.17 11.70 25.29
N GLY A 107 -9.63 12.92 25.41
CA GLY A 107 -8.71 13.31 26.48
C GLY A 107 -7.25 12.87 26.29
N GLN A 108 -6.90 12.25 25.16
CA GLN A 108 -5.53 11.89 24.81
C GLN A 108 -4.97 12.80 23.73
N ASP A 109 -3.67 13.02 23.77
CA ASP A 109 -2.95 13.75 22.74
C ASP A 109 -3.01 13.00 21.39
N PRO A 110 -2.96 13.72 20.26
CA PRO A 110 -2.80 13.11 18.94
C PRO A 110 -1.57 12.22 18.88
N VAL A 111 -1.68 11.08 18.18
CA VAL A 111 -0.53 10.23 17.91
C VAL A 111 0.30 10.87 16.79
N PRO A 112 1.57 11.25 17.04
CA PRO A 112 2.40 11.88 16.02
C PRO A 112 2.65 10.96 14.82
N ALA A 113 2.81 11.53 13.63
CA ALA A 113 3.03 10.78 12.40
C ALA A 113 4.22 9.82 12.49
N GLN A 114 5.32 10.25 13.13
CA GLN A 114 6.51 9.43 13.32
C GLN A 114 6.24 8.22 14.22
N ALA A 115 5.50 8.41 15.32
CA ALA A 115 5.10 7.31 16.21
C ALA A 115 4.16 6.34 15.49
N MET A 116 3.19 6.85 14.73
CA MET A 116 2.28 6.03 13.92
C MET A 116 3.02 5.24 12.83
N GLN A 117 4.00 5.87 12.16
CA GLN A 117 4.84 5.20 11.16
C GLN A 117 5.62 4.04 11.78
N ALA A 118 6.31 4.31 12.89
CA ALA A 118 7.11 3.31 13.60
C ALA A 118 6.25 2.13 14.09
N ALA A 119 5.12 2.42 14.75
CA ALA A 119 4.22 1.39 15.26
C ALA A 119 3.60 0.55 14.14
N SER A 120 3.21 1.18 13.02
CA SER A 120 2.61 0.48 11.88
C SER A 120 3.60 -0.46 11.19
N LEU A 121 4.83 0.00 10.95
CA LEU A 121 5.88 -0.82 10.37
C LEU A 121 6.27 -1.97 11.31
N ALA A 122 6.42 -1.71 12.61
CA ALA A 122 6.72 -2.75 13.59
C ALA A 122 5.61 -3.82 13.64
N ALA A 123 4.34 -3.41 13.67
CA ALA A 123 3.21 -4.35 13.70
C ALA A 123 3.06 -5.16 12.41
N VAL A 124 3.47 -4.62 11.26
CA VAL A 124 3.52 -5.36 10.00
C VAL A 124 4.69 -6.34 9.99
N ALA A 125 5.87 -5.91 10.46
CA ALA A 125 7.08 -6.73 10.53
C ALA A 125 6.97 -7.94 11.46
N ASP A 126 6.12 -7.86 12.49
CA ASP A 126 5.95 -8.92 13.49
C ASP A 126 5.42 -10.24 12.89
N LEU A 127 4.64 -10.17 11.81
CA LEU A 127 4.04 -11.36 11.21
C LEU A 127 3.82 -11.27 9.69
N PHE A 128 3.33 -10.12 9.22
CA PHE A 128 2.65 -10.07 7.92
C PHE A 128 3.60 -9.83 6.75
N ALA A 129 4.71 -9.14 6.95
CA ALA A 129 5.64 -8.80 5.88
C ALA A 129 7.08 -8.65 6.40
N VAL A 130 8.05 -8.85 5.53
CA VAL A 130 9.40 -8.31 5.78
C VAL A 130 9.34 -6.78 5.64
N VAL A 131 9.99 -6.05 6.55
CA VAL A 131 10.10 -4.59 6.44
C VAL A 131 11.57 -4.22 6.27
N VAL A 132 11.89 -3.51 5.19
CA VAL A 132 13.26 -3.10 4.85
C VAL A 132 13.39 -1.57 4.88
N PRO A 133 14.55 -1.01 5.27
CA PRO A 133 14.73 0.44 5.33
C PRO A 133 14.55 1.12 3.97
N GLY A 134 15.20 0.61 2.92
CA GLY A 134 15.13 1.16 1.56
C GLY A 134 15.16 0.09 0.47
N ALA A 135 15.06 0.53 -0.78
CA ALA A 135 14.97 -0.37 -1.93
C ALA A 135 16.24 -1.23 -2.14
N GLY A 136 17.41 -0.75 -1.69
CA GLY A 136 18.67 -1.50 -1.75
C GLY A 136 18.78 -2.62 -0.71
N ASP A 137 17.82 -2.70 0.22
CA ASP A 137 17.79 -3.69 1.30
C ASP A 137 16.75 -4.80 1.05
N ILE A 138 16.08 -4.79 -0.12
CA ILE A 138 15.12 -5.82 -0.50
C ILE A 138 15.91 -7.14 -0.68
N PRO A 139 15.53 -8.23 0.01
CA PRO A 139 16.20 -9.51 -0.14
C PRO A 139 16.02 -10.06 -1.56
N ASP A 140 17.03 -10.80 -2.03
CA ASP A 140 17.01 -11.51 -3.31
C ASP A 140 15.87 -12.56 -3.39
#